data_AF-A0A419T7A8-F1
#
_entry.id   AF-A0A419T7A8-F1
#
_cell.length_a   1.000
_cell.length_b   1.000
_cell.length_c   1.000
_cell.angle_alpha   90.00
_cell.angle_beta   90.00
_cell.angle_gamma   90.00
#
_symmetry.space_group_name_H-M   'P 1'
#
loop_
_entity.id
_entity.type
_entity.pdbx_description
1 polymer ?
#
loop_
_entity_poly.entity_id
_entity_poly.type
_entity_poly.pdbx_seq_one_letter_code
_entity_poly.pdbx_strand_id
1 'polypeptide(L)' 'MNHETRIIKYNASIKMEAYHFQGIMQKFPNHFHEYYEIGYIENGKRKLTCKEREYMPSE' A
#
# COMPACT_ATOMS: atom_id res chain seq x y z
N MET A 1 -7.91 -7.12 20.97
CA MET A 1 -8.57 -7.15 19.64
C MET A 1 -7.84 -6.14 18.77
N ASN A 2 -7.02 -6.58 17.84
CA ASN A 2 -6.36 -5.67 16.90
C ASN A 2 -7.42 -5.13 15.96
N HIS A 3 -7.75 -3.83 16.09
CA HIS A 3 -8.64 -3.18 15.15
C HIS A 3 -7.90 -2.98 13.83
N GLU A 4 -8.48 -3.49 12.76
CA GLU A 4 -8.03 -3.18 11.41
C GLU A 4 -8.71 -1.89 10.94
N THR A 5 -7.94 -0.96 10.39
CA THR A 5 -8.45 0.25 9.73
C THR A 5 -8.21 0.12 8.24
N ARG A 6 -9.26 0.30 7.43
CA ARG A 6 -9.17 0.39 5.98
C ARG A 6 -9.94 1.61 5.49
N ILE A 7 -9.23 2.68 5.17
CA ILE A 7 -9.81 3.89 4.61
C ILE A 7 -9.29 4.05 3.18
N ILE A 8 -10.23 4.20 2.24
CA ILE A 8 -9.95 4.45 0.83
C ILE A 8 -10.69 5.73 0.46
N LYS A 9 -9.97 6.69 -0.11
CA LYS A 9 -10.54 7.98 -0.54
C LYS A 9 -10.06 8.30 -1.93
N TYR A 10 -11.01 8.55 -2.83
CA TYR A 10 -10.73 9.03 -4.17
C TYR A 10 -11.07 10.52 -4.28
N ASN A 11 -10.16 11.30 -4.84
CA ASN A 11 -10.39 12.69 -5.18
C ASN A 11 -10.40 12.86 -6.71
N ALA A 12 -11.59 13.09 -7.26
CA ALA A 12 -11.79 13.21 -8.70
C ALA A 12 -11.14 14.45 -9.33
N SER A 13 -10.99 15.56 -8.60
CA SER A 13 -10.44 16.79 -9.17
C SER A 13 -8.95 16.68 -9.47
N ILE A 14 -8.24 15.87 -8.69
CA ILE A 14 -6.80 15.59 -8.86
C ILE A 14 -6.52 14.15 -9.32
N LYS A 15 -7.57 13.35 -9.55
CA LYS A 15 -7.51 11.94 -9.96
C LYS A 15 -6.56 11.10 -9.10
N MET A 16 -6.65 11.26 -7.79
CA MET A 16 -5.78 10.58 -6.82
C MET A 16 -6.60 9.68 -5.90
N GLU A 17 -6.09 8.49 -5.63
CA GLU A 17 -6.63 7.58 -4.64
C GLU A 17 -5.65 7.41 -3.48
N ALA A 18 -6.14 7.64 -2.26
CA ALA A 18 -5.37 7.53 -1.03
C ALA A 18 -5.87 6.34 -0.20
N TYR A 19 -4.92 5.58 0.31
CA TYR A 19 -5.15 4.39 1.11
C TYR A 19 -4.51 4.54 2.48
N HIS A 20 -5.28 4.29 3.53
CA HIS A 20 -4.78 4.21 4.90
C HIS A 20 -5.15 2.86 5.50
N PHE A 21 -4.12 2.08 5.81
CA PHE A 21 -4.23 0.72 6.34
C PHE A 21 -3.53 0.64 7.69
N GLN A 22 -4.21 0.09 8.70
CA GLN A 22 -3.62 -0.22 10.00
C GLN A 22 -4.05 -1.62 10.44
N GLY A 23 -3.11 -2.40 10.99
CA GLY A 23 -3.38 -3.75 11.48
C GLY A 23 -3.64 -4.82 10.41
N ILE A 24 -3.56 -4.48 9.11
CA ILE A 24 -3.91 -5.38 8.01
C ILE A 24 -2.73 -6.28 7.62
N MET A 25 -2.87 -7.59 7.82
CA MET A 25 -1.89 -8.61 7.41
C MET A 25 -2.38 -9.41 6.19
N GLN A 26 -2.76 -8.71 5.12
CA GLN A 26 -3.22 -9.29 3.86
C GLN A 26 -2.11 -9.24 2.80
N LYS A 27 -1.97 -10.32 2.01
CA LYS A 27 -1.20 -10.28 0.76
C LYS A 27 -1.99 -9.53 -0.30
N PHE A 28 -1.38 -8.49 -0.88
CA PHE A 28 -1.90 -7.86 -2.08
C PHE A 28 -1.38 -8.65 -3.29
N PRO A 29 -2.24 -9.17 -4.18
CA PRO A 29 -1.81 -9.84 -5.38
C PRO A 29 -0.94 -8.92 -6.24
N ASN A 30 0.05 -9.48 -6.93
CA ASN A 30 0.82 -8.72 -7.91
C ASN A 30 -0.11 -8.27 -9.04
N HIS A 31 -0.03 -7.00 -9.39
CA HIS A 31 -0.80 -6.37 -10.46
C HIS A 31 0.05 -5.26 -11.08
N PHE A 32 -0.42 -4.66 -12.17
CA PHE A 32 0.19 -3.49 -12.79
C PHE A 32 -0.83 -2.36 -12.88
N HIS A 33 -0.35 -1.12 -12.84
CA HIS A 33 -1.16 0.09 -12.99
C HIS A 33 -0.49 1.05 -13.98
N GLU A 34 -1.31 1.86 -14.65
CA GLU A 34 -0.84 2.95 -15.53
C GLU A 34 -0.34 4.16 -14.74
N TYR A 35 -0.63 4.22 -13.44
CA TYR A 35 -0.33 5.33 -12.54
C TYR A 35 0.83 4.99 -11.60
N TYR A 36 1.51 6.03 -11.12
CA TYR A 36 2.52 5.89 -10.08
C TYR A 36 1.85 5.61 -8.72
N GLU A 37 2.35 4.61 -8.01
CA GLU A 37 2.04 4.36 -6.61
C GLU A 37 3.20 4.86 -5.74
N ILE A 38 2.88 5.68 -4.74
CA ILE A 38 3.83 6.19 -3.75
C ILE A 38 3.23 5.96 -2.38
N GLY A 39 4.03 5.43 -1.46
CA GLY A 39 3.59 5.18 -0.10
C GLY A 39 4.78 4.99 0.84
N TYR A 40 4.47 4.98 2.13
CA TYR A 40 5.42 4.70 3.20
C TYR A 40 4.78 3.77 4.22
N ILE A 41 5.61 3.14 5.04
CA ILE A 41 5.17 2.27 6.12
C ILE A 41 5.44 3.02 7.42
N GLU A 42 4.39 3.40 8.13
CA GLU A 42 4.51 4.09 9.42
C GLU A 42 4.98 3.14 10.53
N ASN A 43 4.52 1.88 10.49
CA ASN A 43 4.93 0.84 11.42
C ASN A 43 4.78 -0.55 10.78
N GLY A 44 5.65 -1.48 11.17
CA GLY A 44 5.71 -2.84 10.64
C GLY A 44 6.65 -2.97 9.44
N LYS A 45 6.58 -4.13 8.77
CA LYS A 45 7.44 -4.48 7.62
C LYS A 45 6.58 -5.01 6.49
N ARG A 46 6.95 -4.66 5.26
CA ARG A 46 6.34 -5.22 4.04
C ARG A 46 7.43 -5.69 3.10
N LYS A 47 7.28 -6.92 2.61
CA LYS A 47 8.01 -7.37 1.43
C LYS A 47 7.23 -6.99 0.18
N LEU A 48 7.87 -6.35 -0.78
CA LEU A 48 7.27 -6.02 -2.07
C LEU A 48 8.11 -6.61 -3.21
N THR A 49 7.44 -6.94 -4.30
CA THR A 49 8.10 -7.42 -5.52
C THR A 49 7.78 -6.45 -6.65
N CYS A 50 8.81 -5.96 -7.35
CA CYS A 50 8.64 -5.10 -8.52
C CYS A 50 9.64 -5.53 -9.60
N LYS A 51 9.14 -5.77 -10.82
CA LYS A 51 9.94 -6.26 -11.96
C LYS A 51 10.82 -7.46 -11.58
N GLU A 52 10.21 -8.46 -10.93
CA GLU A 52 10.85 -9.71 -10.48
C GLU A 52 11.96 -9.53 -9.43
N ARG A 53 12.09 -8.34 -8.83
CA ARG A 53 13.02 -8.07 -7.73
C ARG A 53 12.27 -7.90 -6.43
N GLU A 54 12.80 -8.45 -5.36
CA GLU A 54 12.27 -8.28 -4.02
C GLU A 54 12.90 -7.07 -3.32
N TYR A 55 12.07 -6.32 -2.61
CA TYR A 55 12.50 -5.20 -1.77
C TYR A 55 11.89 -5.32 -0.37
N MET A 56 12.67 -4.88 0.61
CA MET A 56 12.24 -4.65 1.98
C MET A 56 12.51 -3.18 2.30
N PRO A 57 11.50 -2.29 2.23
CA PRO A 57 11.67 -0.90 2.67
C PRO A 57 12.17 -0.88 4.11
N SER A 58 13.22 -0.09 4.37
CA SER A 58 13.79 0.07 5.71
C SER A 58 12.82 0.80 6.64
N GLU A 59 12.94 0.54 7.94
CA GLU A 59 12.34 1.35 9.01
C GLU A 59 12.92 2.76 9.04
#